data_AF-A0A5C5PV36-F1
#
_entry.id   AF-A0A5C5PV36-F1
#
_cell.length_a   1.000
_cell.length_b   1.000
_cell.length_c   1.000
_cell.angle_alpha   90.00
_cell.angle_beta   90.00
_cell.angle_gamma   90.00
#
_symmetry.space_group_name_H-M   'P 1'
#
loop_
_entity.id
_entity.type
_entity.pdbx_description
1 polymer ?
#
loop_
_entity_poly.entity_id
_entity_poly.type
_entity_poly.pdbx_seq_one_letter_code
_entity_poly.pdbx_strand_id
1 'polypeptide(L)'
;MSFFNFNDVPGWLPVRGGAFPRSMALPIIGGAVDEAERNIMAPRALIYSAALTAMATAAQGSIDVCKPNGQIVPVSLMVLTVANSGERKSTAENVFMGGVRRFQDEMDVIYQAELSDWRAKQSIWDARRKAILKEALLLDQAEGGDCSGQLIPDTVLSFSSVFAGANPSLN
;
A
#
# COMPACT_ATOMS: atom_id res chain seq x y z
N MET A 1 13.67 -35.71 5.99
CA MET A 1 12.42 -34.92 5.85
C MET A 1 11.25 -35.87 6.07
N SER A 2 10.72 -35.93 7.29
CA SER A 2 9.50 -36.70 7.58
C SER A 2 8.31 -35.93 7.01
N PHE A 3 7.71 -36.47 5.95
CA PHE A 3 6.44 -35.97 5.44
C PHE A 3 5.38 -36.06 6.54
N PHE A 4 4.61 -34.98 6.70
CA PHE A 4 3.47 -34.94 7.60
C PHE A 4 2.51 -36.07 7.20
N ASN A 5 2.31 -37.06 8.08
CA ASN A 5 1.41 -38.18 7.81
C ASN A 5 -0.02 -37.74 8.12
N PHE A 6 -0.85 -37.61 7.08
CA PHE A 6 -2.21 -37.08 7.20
C PHE A 6 -3.14 -37.98 8.03
N ASN A 7 -2.77 -39.21 8.35
CA ASN A 7 -3.56 -40.11 9.18
C ASN A 7 -3.45 -39.82 10.68
N ASP A 8 -2.50 -38.98 11.11
CA ASP A 8 -2.29 -38.62 12.51
C ASP A 8 -2.92 -37.26 12.87
N VAL A 9 -3.76 -36.70 12.00
CA VAL A 9 -4.46 -35.43 12.30
C VAL A 9 -5.53 -35.65 13.37
N PRO A 10 -5.48 -34.92 14.49
CA PRO A 10 -6.50 -35.06 15.54
C PRO A 10 -7.89 -34.73 15.00
N GLY A 11 -8.91 -35.47 15.45
CA GLY A 11 -10.28 -35.46 14.89
C GLY A 11 -11.07 -34.14 14.97
N TRP A 12 -10.46 -33.07 15.49
CA TRP A 12 -11.01 -31.70 15.44
C TRP A 12 -10.60 -30.94 14.18
N LEU A 13 -9.60 -31.43 13.42
CA LEU A 13 -9.23 -30.84 12.13
C LEU A 13 -10.28 -31.18 11.07
N PRO A 14 -10.63 -30.22 10.19
CA PRO A 14 -11.58 -30.47 9.11
C PRO A 14 -11.04 -31.54 8.17
N VAL A 15 -11.84 -32.58 7.92
CA VAL A 15 -11.53 -33.62 6.94
C VAL A 15 -11.50 -33.03 5.53
N ARG A 16 -10.56 -33.50 4.70
CA ARG A 16 -10.44 -33.09 3.30
C ARG A 16 -11.76 -33.36 2.57
N GLY A 17 -12.33 -32.34 1.94
CA GLY A 17 -13.62 -32.44 1.23
C GLY A 17 -14.85 -32.43 2.13
N GLY A 18 -14.67 -32.27 3.45
CA GLY A 18 -15.77 -32.04 4.38
C GLY A 18 -16.46 -30.69 4.17
N ALA A 19 -17.64 -30.55 4.78
CA ALA A 19 -18.37 -29.28 4.77
C ALA A 19 -17.55 -28.18 5.46
N PHE A 20 -17.69 -26.93 4.98
CA PHE A 20 -17.06 -25.79 5.62
C PHE A 20 -17.58 -25.61 7.06
N PRO A 21 -16.71 -25.37 8.05
CA PRO A 21 -17.11 -25.31 9.46
C PRO A 21 -18.13 -24.20 9.71
N ARG A 22 -19.17 -24.53 10.47
CA ARG A 22 -20.22 -23.57 10.88
C ARG A 22 -19.98 -23.01 12.28
N SER A 23 -19.45 -23.81 13.20
CA SER A 23 -19.10 -23.34 14.54
C SER A 23 -17.78 -22.58 14.51
N MET A 24 -17.86 -21.25 14.68
CA MET A 24 -16.71 -20.39 14.92
C MET A 24 -16.90 -19.71 16.27
N ALA A 25 -15.82 -19.50 17.04
CA ALA A 25 -15.84 -18.80 18.32
C ALA A 25 -16.14 -17.27 18.20
N LEU A 26 -16.62 -16.82 17.03
CA LEU A 26 -16.87 -15.43 16.67
C LEU A 26 -18.35 -15.29 16.25
N PRO A 27 -19.28 -15.07 17.20
CA PRO A 27 -20.72 -15.12 16.91
C PRO A 27 -21.17 -14.01 15.96
N ILE A 28 -20.55 -12.82 16.02
CA ILE A 28 -20.88 -11.67 15.17
C ILE A 28 -20.54 -11.98 13.70
N ILE A 29 -19.32 -12.46 13.46
CA ILE A 29 -18.85 -12.81 12.10
C ILE A 29 -19.62 -14.02 11.59
N GLY A 30 -19.85 -15.02 12.45
CA GLY A 30 -20.66 -16.19 12.11
C GLY A 30 -22.07 -15.80 11.65
N GLY A 31 -22.76 -14.93 12.39
CA GLY A 31 -24.10 -14.45 12.03
C GLY A 31 -24.12 -13.66 10.73
N ALA A 32 -23.15 -12.75 10.51
CA ALA A 32 -23.03 -11.98 9.29
C ALA A 32 -22.78 -12.87 8.06
N VAL A 33 -21.92 -13.88 8.19
CA VAL A 33 -21.69 -14.86 7.12
C VAL A 33 -22.92 -15.74 6.89
N ASP A 34 -23.60 -16.18 7.93
CA ASP A 34 -24.82 -16.99 7.81
C ASP A 34 -25.93 -16.22 7.07
N GLU A 35 -26.07 -14.92 7.34
CA GLU A 35 -27.00 -14.04 6.64
C GLU A 35 -26.60 -13.82 5.18
N ALA A 36 -25.32 -13.54 4.93
CA ALA A 36 -24.81 -13.39 3.57
C ALA A 36 -24.96 -14.69 2.75
N GLU A 37 -24.78 -15.86 3.37
CA GLU A 37 -25.01 -17.17 2.74
C GLU A 37 -26.47 -17.34 2.31
N ARG A 38 -27.41 -16.99 3.20
CA ARG A 38 -28.85 -17.04 2.88
C ARG A 38 -29.25 -16.06 1.78
N ASN A 39 -28.65 -14.88 1.73
CA ASN A 39 -29.04 -13.84 0.77
C ASN A 39 -28.41 -14.07 -0.61
N ILE A 40 -27.13 -14.42 -0.66
CA ILE A 40 -26.34 -14.47 -1.91
C ILE A 40 -26.41 -15.86 -2.54
N MET A 41 -26.69 -16.92 -1.76
CA MET A 41 -26.66 -18.31 -2.20
C MET A 41 -25.32 -18.69 -2.86
N ALA A 42 -24.22 -18.15 -2.34
CA ALA A 42 -22.86 -18.46 -2.75
C ALA A 42 -22.21 -19.46 -1.79
N PRO A 43 -21.17 -20.19 -2.21
CA PRO A 43 -20.45 -21.11 -1.33
C PRO A 43 -19.94 -20.41 -0.07
N ARG A 44 -20.20 -20.99 1.11
CA ARG A 44 -19.83 -20.42 2.41
C ARG A 44 -18.35 -20.02 2.50
N ALA A 45 -17.45 -20.82 1.92
CA ALA A 45 -16.02 -20.54 1.89
C ALA A 45 -15.68 -19.22 1.18
N LEU A 46 -16.40 -18.90 0.10
CA LEU A 46 -16.24 -17.68 -0.68
C LEU A 46 -16.75 -16.45 0.10
N ILE A 47 -17.87 -16.60 0.82
CA ILE A 47 -18.41 -15.54 1.67
C ILE A 47 -17.48 -15.27 2.86
N TYR A 48 -16.94 -16.33 3.47
CA TYR A 48 -15.95 -16.22 4.53
C TYR A 48 -14.67 -15.52 4.06
N SER A 49 -14.21 -15.84 2.84
CA SER A 49 -12.99 -15.25 2.29
C SER A 49 -13.16 -13.75 2.05
N ALA A 50 -14.33 -13.32 1.56
CA ALA A 50 -14.71 -11.91 1.47
C ALA A 50 -14.75 -11.21 2.85
N ALA A 51 -15.39 -11.82 3.84
CA ALA A 51 -15.46 -11.26 5.20
C ALA A 51 -14.08 -11.10 5.84
N LEU A 52 -13.22 -12.12 5.72
CA LEU A 52 -11.83 -12.08 6.20
C LEU A 52 -11.02 -10.97 5.53
N THR A 53 -11.22 -10.79 4.22
CA THR A 53 -10.55 -9.74 3.45
C THR A 53 -10.95 -8.35 3.95
N ALA A 54 -12.25 -8.13 4.17
CA ALA A 54 -12.76 -6.86 4.71
C ALA A 54 -12.21 -6.56 6.12
N MET A 55 -12.19 -7.57 7.00
CA MET A 55 -11.64 -7.42 8.36
C MET A 55 -10.14 -7.12 8.36
N ALA A 56 -9.35 -7.85 7.56
CA ALA A 56 -7.93 -7.59 7.44
C ALA A 56 -7.66 -6.18 6.90
N THR A 57 -8.44 -5.75 5.89
CA THR A 57 -8.33 -4.41 5.32
C THR A 57 -8.63 -3.31 6.34
N ALA A 58 -9.61 -3.51 7.20
CA ALA A 58 -9.95 -2.57 8.28
C ALA A 58 -8.91 -2.57 9.41
N ALA A 59 -8.36 -3.74 9.77
CA ALA A 59 -7.47 -3.88 10.92
C ALA A 59 -5.99 -3.57 10.61
N GLN A 60 -5.53 -3.78 9.38
CA GLN A 60 -4.10 -3.67 9.01
C GLN A 60 -3.49 -2.29 9.28
N GLY A 61 -4.31 -1.23 9.31
CA GLY A 61 -3.84 0.13 9.60
C GLY A 61 -3.84 0.50 11.08
N SER A 62 -4.41 -0.34 11.95
CA SER A 62 -4.61 -0.04 13.38
C SER A 62 -3.93 -1.04 14.32
N ILE A 63 -3.68 -2.27 13.87
CA ILE A 63 -3.23 -3.36 14.72
C ILE A 63 -2.04 -4.07 14.09
N ASP A 64 -0.97 -4.20 14.88
CA ASP A 64 0.15 -5.09 14.61
C ASP A 64 0.16 -6.22 15.63
N VAL A 65 0.59 -7.41 15.21
CA VAL A 65 0.65 -8.59 16.06
C VAL A 65 2.10 -8.98 16.33
N CYS A 66 2.41 -9.20 17.61
CA CYS A 66 3.68 -9.77 18.04
C CYS A 66 3.59 -11.30 17.99
N LYS A 67 4.40 -11.91 17.14
CA LYS A 67 4.56 -13.36 17.06
C LYS A 67 5.33 -13.88 18.29
N PRO A 68 5.21 -15.18 18.64
CA PRO A 68 5.94 -15.77 19.77
C PRO A 68 7.47 -15.68 19.67
N ASN A 69 8.00 -15.41 18.47
CA ASN A 69 9.43 -15.18 18.21
C ASN A 69 9.87 -13.71 18.39
N GLY A 70 8.98 -12.83 18.90
CA GLY A 70 9.25 -11.41 19.13
C GLY A 70 9.13 -10.50 17.90
N GLN A 71 8.77 -11.04 16.73
CA GLN A 71 8.59 -10.23 15.52
C GLN A 71 7.22 -9.57 15.51
N ILE A 72 7.19 -8.26 15.27
CA ILE A 72 5.97 -7.48 15.05
C ILE A 72 5.64 -7.51 13.55
N VAL A 73 4.44 -7.96 13.21
CA VAL A 73 3.98 -8.08 11.82
C VAL A 73 2.53 -7.60 11.71
N PRO A 74 2.16 -6.91 10.62
CA PRO A 74 0.80 -6.42 10.41
C PRO A 74 -0.20 -7.57 10.21
N VAL A 75 -1.48 -7.27 10.43
CA VAL A 75 -2.60 -8.21 10.21
C VAL A 75 -3.02 -8.29 8.72
N SER A 76 -2.11 -7.96 7.80
CA SER A 76 -2.37 -8.00 6.36
C SER A 76 -2.65 -9.43 5.89
N LEU A 77 -3.74 -9.63 5.14
CA LEU A 77 -4.13 -10.93 4.60
C LEU A 77 -4.34 -10.83 3.08
N MET A 78 -3.72 -11.73 2.33
CA MET A 78 -3.97 -11.90 0.90
C MET A 78 -4.82 -13.14 0.66
N VAL A 79 -5.98 -12.96 0.03
CA VAL A 79 -6.94 -14.03 -0.25
C VAL A 79 -7.08 -14.20 -1.76
N LEU A 80 -6.92 -15.44 -2.25
CA LEU A 80 -7.18 -15.81 -3.64
C LEU A 80 -8.31 -16.84 -3.68
N THR A 81 -9.43 -16.49 -4.30
CA THR A 81 -10.57 -17.41 -4.45
C THR A 81 -10.71 -17.81 -5.91
N VAL A 82 -10.58 -19.11 -6.20
CA VAL A 82 -10.83 -19.69 -7.52
C VAL A 82 -12.24 -20.27 -7.53
N ALA A 83 -13.07 -19.82 -8.48
CA ALA A 83 -14.46 -20.25 -8.60
C ALA A 83 -14.93 -20.11 -10.05
N ASN A 84 -15.94 -20.87 -10.49
CA ASN A 84 -16.43 -20.82 -11.87
C ASN A 84 -17.25 -19.56 -12.18
N SER A 85 -17.26 -19.10 -13.43
CA SER A 85 -18.08 -17.93 -13.83
C SER A 85 -19.55 -18.14 -13.43
N GLY A 86 -20.17 -17.13 -12.84
CA GLY A 86 -21.56 -17.20 -12.33
C GLY A 86 -21.73 -17.56 -10.85
N GLU A 87 -20.68 -17.97 -10.13
CA GLU A 87 -20.75 -18.28 -8.68
C GLU A 87 -20.92 -17.06 -7.75
N ARG A 88 -21.35 -15.91 -8.29
CA ARG A 88 -21.64 -14.68 -7.52
C ARG A 88 -20.46 -14.16 -6.68
N LYS A 89 -19.23 -14.48 -7.07
CA LYS A 89 -17.95 -14.02 -6.47
C LYS A 89 -17.94 -12.54 -6.15
N SER A 90 -18.09 -11.71 -7.19
CA SER A 90 -17.99 -10.26 -7.06
C SER A 90 -19.11 -9.68 -6.21
N THR A 91 -20.29 -10.29 -6.23
CA THR A 91 -21.44 -9.89 -5.40
C THR A 91 -21.17 -10.19 -3.93
N ALA A 92 -20.68 -11.39 -3.61
CA ALA A 92 -20.32 -11.76 -2.24
C ALA A 92 -19.19 -10.89 -1.67
N GLU A 93 -18.18 -10.60 -2.49
CA GLU A 93 -17.10 -9.69 -2.10
C GLU A 93 -17.63 -8.28 -1.81
N ASN A 94 -18.52 -7.76 -2.66
CA ASN A 94 -19.04 -6.41 -2.53
C ASN A 94 -19.89 -6.19 -1.26
N VAL A 95 -20.54 -7.22 -0.74
CA VAL A 95 -21.33 -7.12 0.51
C VAL A 95 -20.48 -6.69 1.69
N PHE A 96 -19.26 -7.23 1.82
CA PHE A 96 -18.36 -6.89 2.92
C PHE A 96 -17.42 -5.72 2.57
N MET A 97 -17.00 -5.61 1.31
CA MET A 97 -16.08 -4.56 0.85
C MET A 97 -16.78 -3.23 0.51
N GLY A 98 -18.10 -3.17 0.48
CA GLY A 98 -18.85 -1.97 0.08
C GLY A 98 -18.51 -0.73 0.90
N GLY A 99 -18.32 -0.88 2.22
CA GLY A 99 -17.90 0.22 3.09
C GLY A 99 -16.48 0.71 2.77
N VAL A 100 -15.56 -0.20 2.48
CA VAL A 100 -14.18 0.12 2.10
C VAL A 100 -14.16 0.84 0.74
N ARG A 101 -14.93 0.35 -0.24
CA ARG A 101 -15.02 0.97 -1.56
C ARG A 101 -15.60 2.37 -1.50
N ARG A 102 -16.65 2.58 -0.70
CA ARG A 102 -17.21 3.92 -0.48
C ARG A 102 -16.15 4.87 0.11
N PHE A 103 -15.40 4.41 1.10
CA PHE A 103 -14.32 5.23 1.66
C PHE A 103 -13.24 5.53 0.62
N GLN A 104 -12.86 4.56 -0.22
CA GLN A 104 -11.94 4.77 -1.33
C GLN A 104 -12.47 5.83 -2.31
N ASP A 105 -13.74 5.74 -2.72
CA ASP A 105 -14.36 6.69 -3.63
C ASP A 105 -14.35 8.13 -3.04
N GLU A 106 -14.65 8.27 -1.75
CA GLU A 106 -14.62 9.56 -1.04
C GLU A 106 -13.19 10.14 -0.98
N MET A 107 -12.19 9.31 -0.72
CA MET A 107 -10.78 9.72 -0.68
C MET A 107 -10.22 10.02 -2.07
N ASP A 108 -10.65 9.28 -3.09
CA ASP A 108 -10.21 9.47 -4.47
C ASP A 108 -10.60 10.86 -4.98
N VAL A 109 -11.81 11.35 -4.64
CA VAL A 109 -12.24 12.71 -5.02
C VAL A 109 -11.31 13.77 -4.43
N ILE A 110 -10.96 13.65 -3.15
CA ILE A 110 -10.05 14.58 -2.46
C ILE A 110 -8.66 14.51 -3.11
N TYR A 111 -8.15 13.29 -3.29
CA TYR A 111 -6.83 13.05 -3.86
C TYR A 111 -6.71 13.59 -5.29
N GLN A 112 -7.73 13.47 -6.13
CA GLN A 112 -7.71 14.03 -7.48
C GLN A 112 -7.56 15.55 -7.49
N ALA A 113 -8.17 16.25 -6.53
CA ALA A 113 -8.01 17.70 -6.39
C ALA A 113 -6.57 18.06 -6.00
N GLU A 114 -6.03 17.42 -4.96
CA GLU A 114 -4.65 17.64 -4.50
C GLU A 114 -3.62 17.30 -5.59
N LEU A 115 -3.87 16.22 -6.34
CA LEU A 115 -3.02 15.80 -7.43
C LEU A 115 -2.99 16.82 -8.58
N SER A 116 -4.13 17.48 -8.86
CA SER A 116 -4.19 18.54 -9.86
C SER A 116 -3.38 19.77 -9.45
N ASP A 117 -3.47 20.18 -8.19
CA ASP A 117 -2.70 21.29 -7.62
C ASP A 117 -1.20 20.97 -7.60
N TRP A 118 -0.85 19.76 -7.21
CA TRP A 118 0.53 19.28 -7.23
C TRP A 118 1.09 19.28 -8.66
N ARG A 119 0.33 18.79 -9.65
CA ARG A 119 0.73 18.82 -11.07
C ARG A 119 0.93 20.25 -11.58
N ALA A 120 0.07 21.19 -11.18
CA ALA A 120 0.23 22.60 -11.54
C ALA A 120 1.54 23.17 -10.98
N LYS A 121 1.81 22.97 -9.68
CA LYS A 121 3.07 23.39 -9.04
C LYS A 121 4.29 22.74 -9.68
N GLN A 122 4.20 21.45 -9.99
CA GLN A 122 5.26 20.69 -10.65
C GLN A 122 5.57 21.27 -12.03
N SER A 123 4.56 21.62 -12.82
CA SER A 123 4.76 22.21 -14.15
C SER A 123 5.44 23.60 -14.09
N ILE A 124 5.08 24.43 -13.10
CA ILE A 124 5.74 25.72 -12.85
C ILE A 124 7.19 25.51 -12.45
N TRP A 125 7.45 24.55 -11.55
CA TRP A 125 8.80 24.23 -11.11
C TRP A 125 9.65 23.70 -12.28
N ASP A 126 9.11 22.81 -13.10
CA ASP A 126 9.80 22.28 -14.28
C ASP A 126 10.13 23.37 -15.30
N ALA A 127 9.22 24.34 -15.51
CA ALA A 127 9.47 25.48 -16.38
C ALA A 127 10.61 26.37 -15.85
N ARG A 128 10.61 26.68 -14.55
CA ARG A 128 11.68 27.46 -13.90
C ARG A 128 13.02 26.73 -13.97
N ARG A 129 13.03 25.43 -13.67
CA ARG A 129 14.21 24.58 -13.76
C ARG A 129 14.80 24.60 -15.17
N LYS A 130 13.97 24.48 -16.21
CA LYS A 130 14.42 24.55 -17.61
C LYS A 130 15.00 25.93 -17.96
N ALA A 131 14.40 27.01 -17.48
CA ALA A 131 14.93 28.36 -17.69
C ALA A 131 16.32 28.55 -17.06
N ILE A 132 16.49 28.16 -15.80
CA ILE A 132 17.77 28.23 -15.09
C ILE A 132 18.84 27.37 -15.78
N LEU A 133 18.50 26.15 -16.18
CA LEU A 133 19.42 25.27 -16.90
C LEU A 133 19.83 25.86 -18.25
N LYS A 134 18.90 26.51 -18.97
CA LYS A 134 19.22 27.18 -20.24
C LYS A 134 20.15 28.37 -20.01
N GLU A 135 19.90 29.19 -18.99
CA GLU A 135 20.77 30.32 -18.65
C GLU A 135 22.18 29.86 -18.28
N ALA A 136 22.31 28.84 -17.42
CA ALA A 136 23.61 28.26 -17.07
C ALA A 136 24.38 27.73 -18.29
N LEU A 137 23.68 27.08 -19.22
CA LEU A 137 24.29 26.51 -20.43
C LEU A 137 24.72 27.60 -21.43
N LEU A 138 24.01 28.73 -21.47
CA LEU A 138 24.41 29.90 -22.27
C LEU A 138 25.63 30.61 -21.67
N LEU A 139 25.77 30.66 -20.34
CA LEU A 139 26.96 31.18 -19.67
C LEU A 139 28.19 30.33 -19.97
N ASP A 140 28.09 28.99 -19.90
CA ASP A 140 29.18 28.08 -20.30
C ASP A 140 29.61 28.27 -21.77
N GLN A 141 28.66 28.55 -22.68
CA GLN A 141 28.98 28.80 -24.09
C GLN A 141 29.59 30.18 -24.35
N ALA A 142 29.28 31.18 -23.52
CA ALA A 142 29.89 32.51 -23.59
C ALA A 142 31.33 32.50 -23.05
N GLU A 143 31.62 31.68 -22.05
CA GLU A 143 32.99 31.47 -21.54
C GLU A 143 33.87 30.63 -22.49
N GLY A 144 33.27 29.86 -23.40
CA GLY A 144 33.97 29.20 -24.51
C GLY A 144 34.36 30.11 -25.68
N GLY A 145 34.06 31.42 -25.59
CA GLY A 145 34.16 32.40 -26.68
C GLY A 145 35.37 33.33 -26.67
N ASP A 146 36.25 33.31 -25.67
CA ASP A 146 37.47 34.13 -25.73
C ASP A 146 38.69 33.47 -25.05
N CYS A 147 39.34 32.58 -25.79
CA CYS A 147 40.73 32.21 -25.54
C CYS A 147 41.67 33.26 -26.16
N SER A 148 41.70 34.47 -25.63
CA SER A 148 42.81 35.40 -25.87
C SER A 148 43.09 36.32 -24.67
N GLY A 149 43.64 35.71 -23.61
CA GLY A 149 44.60 36.30 -22.69
C GLY A 149 44.23 37.61 -21.96
N GLN A 150 43.92 37.49 -20.66
CA GLN A 150 44.63 38.29 -19.66
C GLN A 150 44.51 37.68 -18.25
N LEU A 151 45.62 37.85 -17.54
CA LEU A 151 46.03 37.26 -16.27
C LEU A 151 45.46 38.02 -15.05
N ILE A 152 45.03 37.26 -14.01
CA ILE A 152 45.10 37.51 -12.54
C ILE A 152 43.92 38.30 -11.87
N PRO A 153 43.57 38.11 -10.55
CA PRO A 153 44.00 37.15 -9.50
C PRO A 153 42.89 36.34 -8.78
N ASP A 154 43.35 35.28 -8.10
CA ASP A 154 42.67 34.42 -7.13
C ASP A 154 42.00 35.16 -5.93
N THR A 155 40.76 35.63 -6.06
CA THR A 155 40.05 36.25 -4.90
C THR A 155 38.59 35.87 -4.66
N VAL A 156 38.03 34.84 -5.31
CA VAL A 156 36.63 34.43 -5.01
C VAL A 156 36.47 32.91 -4.95
N LEU A 157 37.23 32.25 -4.07
CA LEU A 157 36.90 30.91 -3.56
C LEU A 157 36.55 30.96 -2.07
N SER A 158 35.66 31.88 -1.68
CA SER A 158 35.09 31.95 -0.33
C SER A 158 33.57 31.81 -0.34
N PHE A 159 33.05 30.71 -0.89
CA PHE A 159 31.65 30.33 -0.70
C PHE A 159 31.42 28.86 -0.34
N SER A 160 32.46 28.09 -0.02
CA SER A 160 32.34 26.67 0.36
C SER A 160 32.28 26.39 1.87
N SER A 161 32.16 27.39 2.75
CA SER A 161 32.16 27.15 4.21
C SER A 161 30.82 27.36 4.94
N VAL A 162 29.69 27.56 4.26
CA VAL A 162 28.39 27.81 4.94
C VAL A 162 27.51 26.56 5.13
N PHE A 163 27.83 25.40 4.55
CA PHE A 163 27.04 24.18 4.75
C PHE A 163 27.91 22.95 5.01
N ALA A 164 28.58 22.91 6.17
CA ALA A 164 29.09 21.66 6.72
C ALA A 164 29.15 21.73 8.25
N GLY A 165 28.18 21.10 8.92
CA GLY A 165 28.36 20.61 10.29
C GLY A 165 27.63 21.38 11.40
N ALA A 166 26.32 21.13 11.54
CA ALA A 166 25.67 21.19 12.85
C ALA A 166 24.66 20.05 12.94
N ASN A 167 25.18 18.90 13.37
CA ASN A 167 24.41 17.78 13.88
C ASN A 167 24.42 17.93 15.41
N PRO A 168 23.29 18.17 16.09
CA PRO A 168 23.19 17.92 17.52
C PRO A 168 22.38 16.64 17.73
N SER A 169 23.11 15.59 18.10
CA SER A 169 22.55 14.46 18.82
C SER A 169 21.98 14.89 20.18
N LEU A 170 20.87 14.25 20.57
CA LEU A 170 20.41 14.00 21.94
C LEU A 170 19.89 15.21 22.75
N ASN A 171 18.56 15.31 22.84
CA ASN A 171 17.82 14.92 24.05
C ASN A 171 16.37 14.57 23.70
#